data_AF-A0A4U9HBI5-F1
#
_entry.id   AF-A0A4U9HBI5-F1
#
_cell.length_a   1.000
_cell.length_b   1.000
_cell.length_c   1.000
_cell.angle_alpha   90.00
_cell.angle_beta   90.00
_cell.angle_gamma   90.00
#
_symmetry.space_group_name_H-M   'P 1'
#
loop_
_entity.id
_entity.type
_entity.pdbx_description
1 polymer ?
#
loop_
_entity_poly.entity_id
_entity_poly.type
_entity_poly.pdbx_seq_one_letter_code
_entity_poly.pdbx_strand_id
1 'polypeptide(L)'
;MRAKVLTVANKVCMMVQPKGDEQIVTVSIREVGDDRHVLEKYDLNLPASVNKCVPTFDYPFKVGKAYGFSVILESQAKLKRGVQPAARIYGVSFSLWENNGQLEANVLQ
;
A
#
# COMPACT_ATOMS: atom_id res chain seq x y z
N MET A 1 0.99 -10.47 3.77
CA MET A 1 -0.45 -10.43 4.07
C MET A 1 -1.17 -9.77 2.90
N ARG A 2 -2.36 -10.22 2.51
CA ARG A 2 -3.13 -9.57 1.44
C ARG A 2 -3.76 -8.28 1.98
N ALA A 3 -3.47 -7.15 1.35
CA ALA A 3 -4.12 -5.88 1.68
C ALA A 3 -5.48 -5.76 0.99
N LYS A 4 -6.33 -4.88 1.52
CA LYS A 4 -7.54 -4.43 0.81
C LYS A 4 -7.19 -3.17 0.04
N VAL A 5 -7.63 -3.08 -1.22
CA VAL A 5 -7.57 -1.84 -2.00
C VAL A 5 -8.99 -1.45 -2.41
N LEU A 6 -9.25 -0.16 -2.39
CA LEU A 6 -10.47 0.46 -2.89
C LEU A 6 -10.12 1.83 -3.45
N THR A 7 -11.13 2.56 -3.92
CA THR A 7 -10.99 3.94 -4.35
C THR A 7 -11.78 4.87 -3.43
N VAL A 8 -11.17 5.98 -3.04
CA VAL A 8 -11.81 7.03 -2.23
C VAL A 8 -11.59 8.34 -2.94
N ALA A 9 -12.67 9.07 -3.25
CA ALA A 9 -12.62 10.32 -4.00
C ALA A 9 -11.75 10.21 -5.28
N ASN A 10 -11.98 9.16 -6.08
CA ASN A 10 -11.24 8.85 -7.32
C ASN A 10 -9.72 8.67 -7.16
N LYS A 11 -9.25 8.28 -5.97
CA LYS A 11 -7.84 7.94 -5.71
C LYS A 11 -7.73 6.53 -5.14
N VAL A 12 -6.64 5.84 -5.50
CA VAL A 12 -6.31 4.52 -4.94
C VAL A 12 -6.09 4.64 -3.42
N CYS A 13 -6.72 3.74 -2.68
CA CYS A 13 -6.63 3.66 -1.23
C CYS A 13 -6.36 2.21 -0.81
N MET A 14 -5.12 1.93 -0.40
CA MET A 14 -4.77 0.66 0.24
C MET A 14 -4.99 0.76 1.75
N MET A 15 -5.71 -0.21 2.30
CA MET A 15 -6.01 -0.34 3.73
C MET A 15 -5.19 -1.47 4.35
N VAL A 16 -4.66 -1.22 5.54
CA VAL A 16 -3.84 -2.16 6.32
C VAL A 16 -4.32 -2.29 7.75
N GLN A 17 -3.90 -3.35 8.43
CA GLN A 17 -4.23 -3.61 9.84
C GLN A 17 -2.96 -3.61 10.71
N PRO A 18 -2.46 -2.44 11.14
CA PRO A 18 -1.34 -2.39 12.07
C PRO A 18 -1.73 -2.98 13.42
N LYS A 19 -0.76 -3.55 14.16
CA LYS A 19 -0.96 -3.96 15.55
C LYS A 19 0.01 -3.24 16.48
N GLY A 20 -0.53 -2.65 17.55
CA GLY A 20 0.25 -1.92 18.53
C GLY A 20 0.87 -0.66 17.91
N ASP A 21 2.17 -0.49 18.10
CA ASP A 21 2.97 0.67 17.68
C ASP A 21 3.51 0.56 16.25
N GLU A 22 2.90 -0.26 15.39
CA GLU A 22 3.38 -0.42 14.02
C GLU A 22 3.26 0.86 13.19
N GLN A 23 4.35 1.21 12.51
CA GLN A 23 4.47 2.37 11.63
C GLN A 23 4.83 1.93 10.22
N ILE A 24 4.42 2.70 9.22
CA ILE A 24 4.81 2.48 7.82
C ILE A 24 6.25 2.91 7.66
N VAL A 25 7.11 1.96 7.30
CA VAL A 25 8.56 2.20 7.06
C VAL A 25 8.93 2.12 5.58
N THR A 26 8.16 1.35 4.80
CA THR A 26 8.39 1.19 3.36
C THR A 26 7.09 1.22 2.59
N VAL A 27 7.08 1.91 1.46
CA VAL A 27 6.00 1.88 0.47
C VAL A 27 6.60 1.59 -0.90
N SER A 28 6.03 0.62 -1.62
CA SER A 28 6.41 0.31 -3.00
C SER A 28 5.17 0.20 -3.88
N ILE A 29 5.19 0.87 -5.04
CA ILE A 29 4.15 0.80 -6.06
C ILE A 29 4.84 0.52 -7.40
N ARG A 30 4.33 -0.42 -8.18
CA ARG A 30 4.89 -0.81 -9.47
C ARG A 30 3.78 -0.99 -10.49
N GLU A 31 3.94 -0.44 -11.69
CA GLU A 31 3.10 -0.79 -12.84
C GLU A 31 3.49 -2.18 -13.35
N VAL A 32 2.50 -3.04 -13.58
CA VAL A 32 2.73 -4.39 -14.10
C VAL A 32 3.16 -4.28 -15.56
N GLY A 33 4.32 -4.85 -15.88
CA GLY A 33 4.87 -4.85 -17.24
C GLY A 33 5.64 -3.59 -17.64
N ASP A 34 5.87 -2.65 -16.71
CA ASP A 34 6.75 -1.49 -16.95
C ASP A 34 7.64 -1.18 -15.74
N ASP A 35 8.86 -1.72 -15.77
CA ASP A 35 9.85 -1.58 -14.70
C ASP A 35 10.37 -0.14 -14.51
N ARG A 36 10.04 0.79 -15.42
CA ARG A 36 10.39 2.21 -15.29
C ARG A 36 9.39 2.99 -14.44
N HIS A 37 8.17 2.48 -14.27
CA HIS A 37 7.10 3.14 -13.51
C HIS A 37 6.99 2.55 -12.10
N VAL A 38 8.06 2.76 -11.32
CA VAL A 38 8.19 2.26 -9.94
C VAL A 38 8.34 3.42 -8.96
N LEU A 39 7.63 3.33 -7.85
CA LEU A 39 7.86 4.11 -6.64
C LEU A 39 8.40 3.18 -5.56
N GLU A 40 9.48 3.59 -4.91
CA GLU A 40 9.98 2.99 -3.68
C GLU A 40 10.33 4.10 -2.69
N LYS A 41 9.79 4.01 -1.48
CA LYS A 41 10.09 4.90 -0.37
C LYS A 41 10.49 4.04 0.82
N TYR A 42 11.65 4.34 1.38
CA TYR A 42 12.26 3.65 2.51
C TYR A 42 12.43 4.61 3.69
N ASP A 43 12.79 4.07 4.86
CA ASP A 43 13.09 4.83 6.08
C ASP A 43 11.98 5.82 6.47
N LEU A 44 10.74 5.45 6.18
CA LEU A 44 9.57 6.23 6.55
C LEU A 44 9.29 6.09 8.06
N ASN A 45 8.71 7.13 8.63
CA ASN A 45 8.18 7.11 10.00
C ASN A 45 6.76 7.68 9.97
N LEU A 46 5.88 6.97 9.27
CA LEU A 46 4.50 7.40 9.08
C LEU A 46 3.55 6.57 9.94
N PRO A 47 2.56 7.21 10.60
CA PRO A 47 1.58 6.49 11.40
C PRO A 47 0.73 5.58 10.52
N ALA A 48 0.59 4.32 10.93
CA ALA A 48 -0.35 3.38 10.31
C ALA A 48 -1.70 3.42 11.04
N SER A 49 -2.80 3.24 10.31
CA SER A 49 -4.14 3.17 10.90
C SER A 49 -5.06 2.28 10.08
N VAL A 50 -5.97 1.59 10.76
CA VAL A 50 -7.04 0.78 10.13
C VAL A 50 -8.06 1.61 9.36
N ASN A 51 -8.11 2.93 9.59
CA ASN A 51 -9.10 3.84 9.01
C ASN A 51 -8.49 4.85 8.03
N LYS A 52 -7.20 4.70 7.68
CA LYS A 52 -6.51 5.61 6.76
C LYS A 52 -5.85 4.84 5.63
N CYS A 53 -5.90 5.42 4.43
CA CYS A 53 -5.17 4.91 3.28
C CYS A 53 -3.67 5.02 3.52
N VAL A 54 -2.91 4.04 3.02
CA VAL A 54 -1.46 4.16 2.89
C VAL A 54 -1.14 5.27 1.88
N PRO A 55 -0.21 6.19 2.20
CA PRO A 55 0.19 7.26 1.29
C PRO A 55 0.73 6.71 -0.02
N THR A 56 0.27 7.28 -1.13
CA THR A 56 0.72 6.92 -2.49
C THR A 56 1.83 7.84 -3.00
N PHE A 57 2.16 8.91 -2.26
CA PHE A 57 3.16 9.91 -2.64
C PHE A 57 2.94 10.46 -4.05
N ASP A 58 1.67 10.72 -4.38
CA ASP A 58 1.23 11.25 -5.68
C ASP A 58 1.65 10.37 -6.88
N TYR A 59 1.82 9.06 -6.67
CA TYR A 59 2.09 8.13 -7.76
C TYR A 59 1.01 8.26 -8.86
N PRO A 60 1.39 8.44 -10.13
CA PRO A 60 0.48 8.78 -11.21
C PRO A 60 -0.21 7.53 -11.77
N PHE A 61 -1.12 6.95 -10.99
CA PHE A 61 -1.97 5.85 -11.43
C PHE A 61 -2.76 6.20 -12.70
N LYS A 62 -2.89 5.23 -13.61
CA LYS A 62 -3.62 5.37 -14.89
C LYS A 62 -4.70 4.30 -15.01
N VAL A 63 -5.82 4.69 -15.62
CA VAL A 63 -6.91 3.78 -16.00
C VAL A 63 -6.42 2.79 -17.07
N GLY A 64 -6.89 1.55 -17.03
CA GLY A 64 -6.53 0.49 -17.97
C GLY A 64 -5.19 -0.17 -17.66
N LYS A 65 -4.59 0.11 -16.49
CA LYS A 65 -3.31 -0.44 -16.04
C LYS A 65 -3.49 -1.31 -14.80
N ALA A 66 -2.51 -2.19 -14.58
CA ALA A 66 -2.41 -3.02 -13.39
C ALA A 66 -1.19 -2.65 -12.57
N TYR A 67 -1.30 -2.83 -11.26
CA TYR A 67 -0.30 -2.39 -10.29
C TYR A 67 -0.09 -3.43 -9.20
N GLY A 68 1.15 -3.53 -8.73
CA GLY A 68 1.49 -4.09 -7.42
C GLY A 68 1.72 -2.98 -6.42
N PHE A 69 1.05 -3.04 -5.26
CA PHE A 69 1.24 -2.09 -4.15
C PHE A 69 1.59 -2.88 -2.88
N SER A 70 2.76 -2.60 -2.33
CA SER A 70 3.29 -3.21 -1.11
C SER A 70 3.63 -2.15 -0.06
N VAL A 71 3.45 -2.50 1.21
CA VAL A 71 3.84 -1.69 2.36
C VAL A 71 4.42 -2.58 3.45
N ILE A 72 5.47 -2.08 4.11
CA ILE A 72 6.06 -2.72 5.30
C ILE A 72 5.70 -1.88 6.52
N LEU A 73 5.15 -2.58 7.52
CA LEU A 73 4.82 -2.04 8.83
C LEU A 73 5.78 -2.61 9.87
N GLU A 74 6.34 -1.77 10.73
CA GLU A 74 7.28 -2.19 11.77
C GLU A 74 6.96 -1.60 13.12
N SER A 75 7.14 -2.41 14.17
CA SER A 75 7.07 -2.02 15.57
C SER A 75 8.49 -1.85 16.10
N GLN A 76 8.90 -0.58 16.28
CA GLN A 76 10.20 -0.25 16.83
C GLN A 76 10.35 -0.75 18.28
N ALA A 77 9.27 -0.78 19.06
CA ALA A 77 9.32 -1.30 20.42
C ALA A 77 9.53 -2.82 20.44
N LYS A 78 8.98 -3.57 19.48
CA LYS A 78 9.23 -5.02 19.37
C LYS A 78 10.63 -5.30 18.85
N LEU A 79 11.11 -4.57 17.85
CA LEU A 79 12.49 -4.67 17.34
C LEU A 79 13.51 -4.51 18.47
N LYS A 80 13.40 -3.42 19.25
CA LYS A 80 14.31 -3.14 20.38
C LYS A 80 14.30 -4.21 21.47
N ARG A 81 13.18 -4.93 21.62
CA ARG A 81 13.00 -5.99 22.64
C ARG A 81 13.25 -7.40 22.07
N GLY A 82 13.60 -7.54 20.80
CA GLY A 82 13.76 -8.85 20.14
C GLY A 82 12.45 -9.67 20.04
N VAL A 83 11.28 -9.03 20.12
CA VAL A 83 9.98 -9.71 20.09
C VAL A 83 9.49 -9.86 18.64
N GLN A 84 9.08 -11.06 18.24
CA GLN A 84 8.59 -11.34 16.89
C GLN A 84 7.07 -11.63 16.83
N PRO A 85 6.38 -11.34 15.70
CA PRO A 85 6.90 -10.58 14.55
C PRO A 85 6.98 -9.09 14.89
N ALA A 86 8.14 -8.49 14.58
CA ALA A 86 8.39 -7.06 14.71
C ALA A 86 8.02 -6.28 13.44
N ALA A 87 7.91 -6.98 12.30
CA ALA A 87 7.55 -6.42 11.01
C ALA A 87 6.44 -7.24 10.33
N ARG A 88 5.65 -6.59 9.48
CA ARG A 88 4.63 -7.21 8.62
C ARG A 88 4.65 -6.57 7.24
N ILE A 89 4.53 -7.40 6.22
CA ILE A 89 4.42 -6.97 4.83
C ILE A 89 2.99 -7.16 4.36
N TYR A 90 2.39 -6.10 3.83
CA TYR A 90 1.09 -6.11 3.17
C TYR A 90 1.27 -5.86 1.69
N GLY A 91 0.58 -6.62 0.86
CA GLY A 91 0.65 -6.48 -0.60
C GLY A 91 -0.70 -6.73 -1.26
N VAL A 92 -0.92 -6.06 -2.38
CA VAL A 92 -2.10 -6.27 -3.23
C VAL A 92 -1.73 -5.98 -4.68
N SER A 93 -2.23 -6.84 -5.57
CA SER A 93 -2.20 -6.62 -7.02
C SER A 93 -3.61 -6.25 -7.47
N PHE A 94 -3.76 -5.22 -8.28
CA PHE A 94 -5.05 -4.74 -8.75
C PHE A 94 -4.94 -4.09 -10.13
N SER A 95 -6.06 -4.02 -10.83
CA SER A 95 -6.23 -3.25 -12.06
C SER A 95 -7.14 -2.06 -11.81
N LEU A 96 -6.88 -0.95 -12.51
CA LEU A 96 -7.70 0.25 -12.44
C LEU A 96 -8.58 0.38 -13.67
N TRP A 97 -9.86 0.60 -13.43
CA TRP A 97 -10.87 0.79 -14.46
C TRP A 97 -11.69 2.04 -14.16
N GLU A 98 -12.27 2.62 -15.20
CA GLU A 98 -13.26 3.66 -15.06
C GLU A 98 -14.65 3.05 -15.27
N ASN A 99 -15.56 3.38 -14.37
CA ASN A 99 -16.96 3.04 -14.47
C ASN A 99 -17.80 4.29 -14.20
N ASN A 100 -18.46 4.82 -15.25
CA ASN A 100 -19.30 6.03 -15.17
C ASN A 100 -18.60 7.25 -14.51
N GLY A 101 -17.34 7.53 -14.87
CA GLY A 101 -16.57 8.64 -14.30
C GLY A 101 -16.00 8.40 -12.90
N GLN A 102 -16.18 7.19 -12.35
CA GLN A 102 -15.59 6.77 -11.08
C GLN A 102 -14.45 5.79 -11.31
N LEU A 103 -13.35 6.01 -10.60
CA LEU A 103 -12.23 5.08 -10.60
C LEU A 103 -12.58 3.86 -9.74
N GLU A 104 -12.35 2.66 -10.26
CA GLU A 104 -12.55 1.39 -9.56
C GLU A 104 -11.23 0.58 -9.53
N ALA A 105 -10.95 -0.04 -8.38
CA ALA A 105 -9.80 -0.92 -8.19
C ALA A 105 -10.26 -2.37 -8.10
N ASN A 106 -9.93 -3.17 -9.11
CA ASN A 106 -10.29 -4.57 -9.21
C ASN A 106 -9.11 -5.45 -8.81
N VAL A 107 -9.24 -6.14 -7.67
CA VAL A 107 -8.15 -6.97 -7.13
C VAL A 107 -7.89 -8.17 -8.04
N LEU A 108 -6.64 -8.36 -8.41
CA LEU A 108 -6.18 -9.51 -9.18
C LEU A 108 -5.94 -10.70 -8.23
N GLN A 109 -6.33 -11.90 -8.65
CA GLN A 109 -6.14 -13.13 -7.87
C GLN A 109 -4.77 -13.75 -8.15
#